data_AF-A0A9N9JTP1-F1
#
_entry.id   AF-A0A9N9JTP1-F1
#
_cell.length_a   1.000
_cell.length_b   1.000
_cell.length_c   1.000
_cell.angle_alpha   90.00
_cell.angle_beta   90.00
_cell.angle_gamma   90.00
#
_symmetry.space_group_name_H-M   'P 1'
#
loop_
_entity.id
_entity.type
_entity.pdbx_description
1 polymer ?
#
loop_
_entity_poly.entity_id
_entity_poly.type
_entity_poly.pdbx_seq_one_letter_code
_entity_poly.pdbx_strand_id
1 'polypeptide(L)'
;MDNWEQEFRKWIAHIDVPKTCPVYKFRDDHDTKGRRISLLDKWWKGGILLMGYEMFRILVNSDVQYSHYLVNPGPSLVVADEGHRLKNKETELYKYLQCLKTHSRIILTGSPLQNNLEEYWCTINFASPNYLGKSEDFKR
;
A
#
# COMPACT_ATOMS: atom_id res chain seq x y z
N MET A 1 7.45 -3.61 10.43
CA MET A 1 7.86 -4.16 9.12
C MET A 1 8.56 -5.50 9.27
N ASP A 2 9.54 -5.64 10.17
CA ASP A 2 10.26 -6.91 10.36
C ASP A 2 9.36 -8.07 10.83
N ASN A 3 8.30 -7.78 11.57
CA ASN A 3 7.29 -8.78 11.94
C ASN A 3 6.66 -9.43 10.70
N TRP A 4 6.15 -8.62 9.76
CA TRP A 4 5.58 -9.10 8.51
C TRP A 4 6.57 -9.93 7.69
N GLU A 5 7.85 -9.51 7.62
CA GLU A 5 8.87 -10.31 6.93
C GLU A 5 9.08 -11.68 7.57
N GLN A 6 9.13 -11.76 8.91
CA GLN A 6 9.28 -13.02 9.63
C GLN A 6 8.07 -13.93 9.42
N GLU A 7 6.86 -13.39 9.49
CA GLU A 7 5.63 -14.13 9.25
C GLU A 7 5.60 -14.68 7.81
N PHE A 8 5.92 -13.86 6.79
CA PHE A 8 6.00 -14.36 5.41
C PHE A 8 7.03 -15.48 5.26
N ARG A 9 8.21 -15.36 5.86
CA ARG A 9 9.23 -16.42 5.81
C ARG A 9 8.76 -17.70 6.49
N LYS A 10 8.08 -17.59 7.62
CA LYS A 10 7.53 -18.72 8.38
C LYS A 10 6.45 -19.43 7.57
N TRP A 11 5.46 -18.70 7.07
CA TRP A 11 4.28 -19.32 6.45
C TRP A 11 4.50 -19.73 4.99
N ILE A 12 5.29 -19.00 4.20
CA ILE A 12 5.58 -19.38 2.81
C ILE A 12 6.30 -20.75 2.75
N ALA A 13 7.11 -21.10 3.77
CA ALA A 13 7.74 -22.42 3.85
C ALA A 13 6.73 -23.59 3.94
N HIS A 14 5.48 -23.31 4.33
CA HIS A 14 4.43 -24.31 4.52
C HIS A 14 3.37 -24.33 3.42
N ILE A 15 3.42 -23.38 2.47
CA ILE A 15 2.45 -23.30 1.39
C ILE A 15 3.13 -23.81 0.12
N ASP A 16 2.44 -24.66 -0.64
CA ASP A 16 2.87 -25.18 -1.94
C ASP A 16 2.75 -24.10 -3.06
N VAL A 17 3.12 -22.86 -2.72
CA VAL A 17 3.38 -21.79 -3.68
C VAL A 17 4.69 -22.16 -4.39
N PRO A 18 4.90 -21.78 -5.67
CA PRO A 18 6.23 -21.82 -6.26
C PRO A 18 7.26 -21.30 -5.24
N LYS A 19 8.31 -22.09 -4.99
CA LYS A 19 9.37 -21.89 -3.97
C LYS A 19 10.12 -20.54 -4.03
N THR A 20 9.61 -19.59 -4.81
CA THR A 20 10.25 -18.35 -5.24
C THR A 20 9.28 -17.17 -5.17
N CYS A 21 8.51 -17.00 -4.08
CA CYS A 21 7.87 -15.71 -3.81
C CYS A 21 8.81 -14.83 -2.98
N PRO A 22 9.68 -14.02 -3.61
CA PRO A 22 10.62 -13.16 -2.88
C PRO A 22 9.87 -12.06 -2.14
N VAL A 23 10.33 -11.79 -0.91
CA VAL A 23 9.88 -10.66 -0.11
C VAL A 23 10.94 -9.56 -0.20
N TYR A 24 10.53 -8.40 -0.67
CA TYR A 24 11.35 -7.21 -0.79
C TYR A 24 10.97 -6.19 0.27
N LYS A 25 11.97 -5.50 0.83
CA LYS A 25 11.77 -4.33 1.70
C LYS A 25 12.87 -3.33 1.42
N PHE A 26 12.54 -2.04 1.45
CA PHE A 26 13.59 -1.01 1.46
C PHE A 26 14.36 -1.09 2.77
N ARG A 27 15.68 -0.95 2.68
CA ARG A 27 16.53 -0.77 3.87
C ARG A 27 16.50 0.70 4.26
N ASP A 28 16.76 0.99 5.53
CA ASP A 28 16.72 2.35 6.10
C ASP A 28 17.61 3.36 5.33
N ASP A 29 17.41 4.62 5.70
CA ASP A 29 17.82 5.95 5.18
C ASP A 29 19.10 6.09 4.32
N HIS A 30 20.02 5.13 4.33
CA HIS A 30 21.23 5.10 3.50
C HIS A 30 21.05 4.40 2.15
N ASP A 31 19.86 3.89 1.85
CA ASP A 31 19.63 3.20 0.57
C ASP A 31 19.62 4.21 -0.60
N THR A 32 20.57 4.05 -1.52
CA THR A 32 20.72 4.97 -2.65
C THR A 32 19.56 4.81 -3.62
N LYS A 33 19.22 5.89 -4.35
CA LYS A 33 18.19 5.84 -5.40
C LYS A 33 18.37 4.66 -6.35
N GLY A 34 19.61 4.43 -6.82
CA GLY A 34 19.92 3.31 -7.73
C GLY A 34 19.60 1.94 -7.14
N ARG A 35 19.84 1.72 -5.84
CA ARG A 35 19.48 0.48 -5.16
C ARG A 35 17.98 0.30 -5.04
N ARG A 36 17.25 1.37 -4.68
CA ARG A 36 15.78 1.34 -4.59
C ARG A 36 15.13 1.01 -5.92
N ILE A 37 15.60 1.63 -7.01
CA ILE A 37 15.10 1.34 -8.37
C ILE A 37 15.45 -0.11 -8.76
N SER A 38 16.67 -0.57 -8.51
CA SER A 38 17.04 -1.97 -8.80
C SER A 38 16.20 -2.99 -8.02
N LEU A 39 15.82 -2.66 -6.78
CA LEU A 39 14.91 -3.48 -5.98
C LEU A 39 13.50 -3.50 -6.58
N LEU A 40 12.98 -2.33 -6.98
CA LEU A 40 11.67 -2.23 -7.63
C LEU A 40 11.63 -2.98 -8.97
N ASP A 41 12.70 -2.94 -9.76
CA ASP A 41 12.83 -3.73 -11.00
C ASP A 41 12.74 -5.24 -10.75
N LYS A 42 13.31 -5.71 -9.64
CA LYS A 42 13.21 -7.12 -9.25
C LYS A 42 11.80 -7.46 -8.78
N TRP A 43 11.23 -6.63 -7.93
CA TRP A 43 9.87 -6.80 -7.41
C TRP A 43 8.80 -6.76 -8.52
N TRP A 44 8.98 -5.91 -9.52
CA TRP A 44 8.04 -5.78 -10.64
C TRP A 44 7.91 -7.07 -11.45
N LYS A 45 8.92 -7.94 -11.43
CA LYS A 45 8.89 -9.28 -12.06
C LYS A 45 8.10 -10.31 -11.24
N GLY A 46 7.79 -10.00 -9.99
CA GLY A 46 7.02 -10.85 -9.07
C GLY A 46 7.54 -10.82 -7.65
N GLY A 47 6.64 -11.05 -6.69
CA GLY A 47 6.94 -11.12 -5.26
C GLY A 47 6.11 -10.14 -4.44
N ILE A 48 6.51 -9.99 -3.17
CA ILE A 48 5.84 -9.15 -2.19
C ILE A 48 6.75 -7.97 -1.86
N LEU A 49 6.22 -6.75 -1.88
CA LEU A 49 6.94 -5.56 -1.42
C LEU A 49 6.34 -5.09 -0.11
N LEU A 50 7.15 -5.12 0.94
CA LEU A 50 6.84 -4.51 2.23
C LEU A 50 7.30 -3.06 2.21
N MET A 51 6.38 -2.15 2.51
CA MET A 51 6.65 -0.72 2.54
C MET A 51 5.83 -0.03 3.63
N GLY A 52 6.46 0.90 4.36
CA GLY A 52 5.75 1.79 5.27
C GLY A 52 5.07 2.94 4.53
N TYR A 53 3.96 3.44 5.07
CA TYR A 53 3.18 4.54 4.49
C TYR A 53 4.00 5.81 4.21
N GLU A 54 4.87 6.23 5.14
CA GLU A 54 5.70 7.43 4.94
C GLU A 54 6.72 7.24 3.82
N MET A 55 7.32 6.05 3.70
CA MET A 55 8.24 5.75 2.60
C MET A 55 7.50 5.81 1.25
N PHE A 56 6.31 5.24 1.17
CA PHE A 56 5.47 5.35 -0.03
C PHE A 56 5.22 6.81 -0.40
N ARG A 57 4.77 7.63 0.56
CA ARG A 57 4.52 9.07 0.34
C ARG A 57 5.76 9.79 -0.15
N ILE A 58 6.90 9.61 0.53
CA ILE A 58 8.17 10.26 0.18
C ILE A 58 8.62 9.85 -1.22
N LEU A 59 8.61 8.55 -1.55
CA LEU A 59 9.10 8.07 -2.83
C LEU A 59 8.23 8.55 -3.99
N VAL A 60 6.90 8.40 -3.89
CA VAL A 60 5.96 8.84 -4.92
C VAL A 60 6.04 10.35 -5.16
N ASN A 61 6.20 11.14 -4.09
CA ASN A 61 6.36 12.58 -4.19
C ASN A 61 7.75 13.01 -4.73
N SER A 62 8.79 12.21 -4.51
CA SER A 62 10.17 12.57 -4.85
C SER A 62 10.53 12.40 -6.32
N ASP A 63 10.00 11.37 -6.99
CA ASP A 63 10.40 11.04 -8.36
C ASP A 63 9.29 10.29 -9.11
N VAL A 64 9.09 10.69 -10.37
CA VAL A 64 8.14 10.06 -11.31
C VAL A 64 8.47 8.59 -11.55
N GLN A 65 9.75 8.19 -11.47
CA GLN A 65 10.14 6.79 -11.62
C GLN A 65 9.49 5.90 -10.55
N TYR A 66 9.45 6.35 -9.29
CA TYR A 66 8.77 5.58 -8.23
C TYR A 66 7.27 5.48 -8.47
N SER A 67 6.66 6.56 -8.98
CA SER A 67 5.23 6.57 -9.35
C SER A 67 4.91 5.55 -10.45
N HIS A 68 5.83 5.31 -11.39
CA HIS A 68 5.64 4.29 -12.41
C HIS A 68 5.50 2.88 -11.83
N TYR A 69 6.39 2.50 -10.89
CA TYR A 69 6.30 1.17 -10.24
C TYR A 69 5.16 1.09 -9.23
N LEU A 70 4.97 2.13 -8.42
CA LEU A 70 4.13 2.06 -7.23
C LEU A 70 2.69 2.51 -7.48
N VAL A 71 2.45 3.41 -8.43
CA VAL A 71 1.14 4.07 -8.63
C VAL A 71 0.46 3.68 -9.93
N ASN A 72 1.15 3.79 -11.06
CA ASN A 72 0.56 3.49 -12.37
C ASN A 72 1.63 3.03 -13.36
N PRO A 73 1.66 1.75 -13.78
CA PRO A 73 0.62 0.72 -13.63
C PRO A 73 0.32 0.18 -12.22
N GLY A 74 1.24 0.31 -11.27
CA GLY A 74 1.02 -0.06 -9.86
C GLY A 74 0.92 -1.58 -9.58
N PRO A 75 0.84 -1.98 -8.30
CA PRO A 75 0.80 -3.39 -7.89
C PRO A 75 -0.53 -4.07 -8.23
N SER A 76 -0.53 -5.40 -8.41
CA SER A 76 -1.77 -6.17 -8.62
C SER A 76 -2.69 -6.20 -7.41
N LEU A 77 -2.13 -6.22 -6.19
CA LEU A 77 -2.85 -6.23 -4.92
C LEU A 77 -2.17 -5.26 -3.97
N VAL A 78 -2.97 -4.46 -3.27
CA VAL A 78 -2.53 -3.60 -2.16
C VAL A 78 -3.16 -4.08 -0.87
N VAL A 79 -2.33 -4.34 0.14
CA VAL A 79 -2.79 -4.63 1.51
C VAL A 79 -2.35 -3.50 2.41
N ALA A 80 -3.32 -2.79 2.97
CA ALA A 80 -3.12 -1.69 3.91
C ALA A 80 -3.36 -2.19 5.33
N ASP A 81 -2.27 -2.41 6.07
CA ASP A 81 -2.32 -2.75 7.49
C ASP A 81 -2.51 -1.49 8.34
N GLU A 82 -3.15 -1.61 9.50
CA GLU A 82 -3.53 -0.49 10.37
C GLU A 82 -4.33 0.61 9.64
N GLY A 83 -5.41 0.20 8.97
CA GLY A 83 -6.26 1.04 8.11
C GLY A 83 -6.79 2.33 8.74
N HIS A 84 -6.82 2.42 10.08
CA HIS A 84 -7.15 3.65 10.80
C HIS A 84 -6.21 4.83 10.44
N ARG A 85 -5.02 4.56 9.88
CA ARG A 85 -4.12 5.59 9.33
C ARG A 85 -4.67 6.28 8.07
N LEU A 86 -5.64 5.68 7.38
CA LEU A 86 -6.24 6.18 6.13
C LEU A 86 -7.47 7.07 6.34
N LYS A 87 -7.71 7.51 7.57
CA LYS A 87 -8.94 8.20 7.98
C LYS A 87 -9.10 9.63 7.45
N ASN A 88 -8.02 10.29 7.03
CA ASN A 88 -8.04 11.69 6.61
C ASN A 88 -7.76 11.84 5.10
N LYS A 89 -8.80 12.20 4.34
CA LYS A 89 -8.75 12.42 2.89
C LYS A 89 -7.86 13.59 2.44
N GLU A 90 -7.58 14.54 3.32
CA GLU A 90 -6.80 15.73 3.00
C GLU A 90 -5.30 15.45 2.97
N THR A 91 -4.87 14.35 3.60
CA THR A 91 -3.47 13.94 3.64
C THR A 91 -2.96 13.64 2.23
N GLU A 92 -1.72 14.05 1.95
CA GLU A 92 -1.04 13.70 0.70
C GLU A 92 -0.98 12.19 0.49
N LEU A 93 -0.77 11.44 1.58
CA LEU A 93 -0.79 9.99 1.56
C LEU A 93 -2.10 9.45 0.97
N TYR A 94 -3.25 9.91 1.48
CA TYR A 94 -4.54 9.46 0.96
C TYR A 94 -4.72 9.81 -0.52
N LYS A 95 -4.32 11.02 -0.93
CA LYS A 95 -4.38 11.44 -2.34
C LYS A 95 -3.55 10.51 -3.23
N TYR A 96 -2.32 10.16 -2.84
CA TYR A 96 -1.49 9.22 -3.59
C TYR A 96 -2.04 7.80 -3.60
N LEU A 97 -2.59 7.33 -2.48
CA LEU A 97 -3.23 6.03 -2.37
C LEU A 97 -4.48 5.91 -3.26
N GLN A 98 -5.23 6.99 -3.45
CA GLN A 98 -6.37 7.03 -4.37
C GLN A 98 -5.93 6.88 -5.83
N CYS A 99 -4.78 7.45 -6.20
CA CYS A 99 -4.21 7.36 -7.54
C CYS A 99 -3.69 5.96 -7.90
N LEU A 100 -3.49 5.06 -6.91
CA LEU A 100 -3.00 3.70 -7.14
C LEU A 100 -3.88 2.93 -8.13
N LYS A 101 -3.31 2.53 -9.25
CA LYS A 101 -3.90 1.55 -10.17
C LYS A 101 -3.55 0.17 -9.65
N THR A 102 -4.58 -0.60 -9.30
CA THR A 102 -4.45 -1.94 -8.75
C THR A 102 -5.75 -2.71 -8.96
N HIS A 103 -5.67 -4.04 -9.06
CA HIS A 103 -6.85 -4.88 -9.28
C HIS A 103 -7.64 -5.11 -8.00
N SER A 104 -6.98 -5.11 -6.85
CA SER A 104 -7.62 -5.41 -5.56
C SER A 104 -6.96 -4.65 -4.42
N ARG A 105 -7.77 -4.25 -3.43
CA ARG A 105 -7.33 -3.54 -2.24
C ARG A 105 -7.92 -4.20 -1.00
N ILE A 106 -7.09 -4.48 0.00
CA ILE A 106 -7.49 -5.04 1.29
C ILE A 106 -7.06 -4.07 2.37
N ILE A 107 -7.94 -3.85 3.35
CA ILE A 107 -7.64 -3.05 4.54
C ILE A 107 -7.76 -3.95 5.76
N LEU A 108 -6.76 -3.94 6.63
CA LEU A 108 -6.77 -4.61 7.91
C LEU A 108 -6.79 -3.54 9.01
N THR A 109 -7.71 -3.63 9.96
CA THR A 109 -7.77 -2.72 11.11
C THR A 109 -8.33 -3.44 12.33
N GLY A 110 -7.67 -3.28 13.49
CA GLY A 110 -8.14 -3.80 14.77
C GLY A 110 -9.14 -2.87 15.48
N SER A 111 -9.19 -1.60 15.07
CA SER A 111 -10.10 -0.59 15.62
C SER A 111 -11.20 -0.32 14.60
N PRO A 112 -12.44 -0.81 14.82
CA PRO A 112 -13.56 -0.42 13.98
C PRO A 112 -13.77 1.10 14.08
N LEU A 113 -14.13 1.70 12.96
CA LEU A 113 -14.18 3.13 12.70
C LEU A 113 -14.91 3.90 13.82
N GLN A 114 -14.26 4.90 14.40
CA GLN A 114 -14.77 5.62 15.56
C GLN A 114 -15.84 6.63 15.13
N ASN A 115 -17.10 6.20 14.96
CA ASN A 115 -18.32 7.03 14.83
C ASN A 115 -18.28 8.22 13.85
N ASN A 116 -17.29 8.31 12.98
CA ASN A 116 -17.11 9.39 12.03
C ASN A 116 -17.37 8.85 10.62
N LEU A 117 -18.51 9.26 10.06
CA LEU A 117 -18.94 8.89 8.71
C LEU A 117 -17.89 9.24 7.65
N GLU A 118 -17.07 10.27 7.88
CA GLU A 118 -15.98 10.62 6.97
C GLU A 118 -14.86 9.60 6.97
N GLU A 119 -14.48 9.07 8.14
CA GLU A 119 -13.46 8.02 8.23
C GLU A 119 -13.96 6.73 7.58
N TYR A 120 -15.25 6.42 7.77
CA TYR A 120 -15.90 5.29 7.10
C TYR A 120 -15.89 5.46 5.59
N TRP A 121 -16.30 6.62 5.10
CA TRP A 121 -16.27 6.92 3.67
C TRP A 121 -14.85 6.81 3.11
N CYS A 122 -13.84 7.36 3.79
CA CYS A 122 -12.44 7.29 3.33
C CYS A 122 -11.95 5.84 3.23
N THR A 123 -12.28 5.02 4.22
CA THR A 123 -11.87 3.61 4.27
C THR A 123 -12.54 2.81 3.15
N ILE A 124 -13.85 2.93 2.98
CA ILE A 124 -14.57 2.24 1.90
C ILE A 124 -14.14 2.75 0.53
N ASN A 125 -13.97 4.06 0.36
CA ASN A 125 -13.52 4.63 -0.90
C ASN A 125 -12.06 4.26 -1.21
N PHE A 126 -11.21 3.99 -0.20
CA PHE A 126 -9.91 3.38 -0.46
C PHE A 126 -10.05 1.92 -0.91
N ALA A 127 -10.84 1.09 -0.24
CA ALA A 127 -11.02 -0.33 -0.62
C ALA A 127 -11.69 -0.51 -2.00
N SER A 128 -12.75 0.27 -2.24
CA SER A 128 -13.55 0.24 -3.46
C SER A 128 -13.85 1.67 -3.92
N PRO A 129 -12.95 2.28 -4.72
CA PRO A 129 -13.12 3.63 -5.22
C PRO A 129 -14.47 3.83 -5.92
N ASN A 130 -15.12 4.97 -5.65
CA ASN A 130 -16.42 5.36 -6.21
C ASN A 130 -17.64 4.50 -5.79
N TYR A 131 -17.49 3.54 -4.87
CA TYR A 131 -18.63 2.71 -4.43
C TYR A 131 -19.74 3.50 -3.72
N LEU A 132 -19.36 4.43 -2.85
CA LEU A 132 -20.30 5.28 -2.08
C LEU A 132 -20.62 6.62 -2.76
N GLY A 133 -20.15 6.85 -3.99
CA GLY A 133 -20.23 8.17 -4.63
C GLY A 133 -19.31 9.20 -3.97
N LYS A 134 -19.61 10.49 -4.14
CA LYS A 134 -18.77 11.56 -3.59
C LYS A 134 -18.95 11.65 -2.07
N SER A 135 -17.89 12.08 -1.38
CA SER A 135 -17.92 12.29 0.08
C SER A 135 -19.05 13.23 0.53
N GLU A 136 -19.43 14.19 -0.30
CA GLU A 136 -20.50 15.16 -0.03
C GLU A 136 -21.90 14.51 -0.06
N ASP A 137 -22.11 13.54 -0.95
CA ASP A 137 -23.38 12.84 -1.10
C ASP A 137 -23.62 11.86 0.07
N PHE A 138 -22.54 11.31 0.64
CA PHE A 138 -22.59 10.36 1.75
C PHE A 138 -22.83 11.01 3.13
N LYS A 139 -22.63 12.34 3.26
CA LYS A 139 -22.85 13.08 4.51
C LYS A 139 -24.31 13.53 4.71
N ARG A 140 -25.23 13.19 3.78
CA ARG A 140 -26.66 13.52 3.87
C ARG A 140 -27.47 12.49 4.63
#